data_AF-A0AA96X2Z9-F1
#
_entry.id   AF-A0AA96X2Z9-F1
#
_cell.length_a   1.000
_cell.length_b   1.000
_cell.length_c   1.000
_cell.angle_alpha   90.00
_cell.angle_beta   90.00
_cell.angle_gamma   90.00
#
_symmetry.space_group_name_H-M   'P 1'
#
loop_
_entity.id
_entity.type
_entity.pdbx_description
1 polymer ?
#
loop_
_entity_poly.entity_id
_entity_poly.type
_entity_poly.pdbx_seq_one_letter_code
_entity_poly.pdbx_strand_id
1 'polypeptide(L)'
;MTVATIPEALQRISTTEPCSPLAVFRTKRDDQVDVMFASTIRTQQRIEWGDINYLGSFHRESLSEARQRLRDYSESMREVA
;
A
#
# COMPACT_ATOMS: atom_id res chain seq x y z
N MET A 1 10.10 6.55 1.96
CA MET A 1 8.92 6.07 2.70
C MET A 1 8.06 7.29 2.89
N THR A 2 6.86 7.29 2.32
CA THR A 2 5.99 8.46 2.34
C THR A 2 4.61 8.01 2.78
N VAL A 3 4.21 8.48 3.95
CA VAL A 3 2.82 8.34 4.42
C VAL A 3 1.93 9.18 3.51
N ALA A 4 0.86 8.58 3.02
CA ALA A 4 -0.12 9.21 2.15
C ALA A 4 -1.52 8.80 2.61
N THR A 5 -2.50 9.66 2.34
CA THR A 5 -3.90 9.26 2.49
C THR A 5 -4.24 8.15 1.49
N ILE A 6 -5.27 7.34 1.76
CA ILE A 6 -5.74 6.30 0.83
C ILE A 6 -6.03 6.88 -0.58
N PRO A 7 -6.74 8.01 -0.75
CA PRO A 7 -6.93 8.62 -2.06
C PRO A 7 -5.63 9.00 -2.78
N GLU A 8 -4.67 9.58 -2.06
CA GLU A 8 -3.36 9.94 -2.63
C GLU A 8 -2.56 8.69 -3.03
N ALA A 9 -2.60 7.62 -2.22
CA ALA A 9 -1.96 6.36 -2.54
C ALA A 9 -2.55 5.74 -3.82
N LEU A 10 -3.88 5.73 -3.95
CA LEU A 10 -4.56 5.26 -5.15
C LEU A 10 -4.21 6.10 -6.39
N GLN A 11 -4.09 7.42 -6.24
CA GLN A 11 -3.64 8.29 -7.33
C GLN A 11 -2.23 7.91 -7.78
N ARG A 12 -1.29 7.72 -6.84
CA ARG A 12 0.08 7.30 -7.17
C ARG A 12 0.11 5.94 -7.85
N ILE A 13 -0.66 4.97 -7.36
CA ILE A 13 -0.76 3.63 -7.97
C ILE A 13 -1.29 3.74 -9.39
N SER A 14 -2.29 4.59 -9.66
CA SER A 14 -2.88 4.77 -10.99
C SER A 14 -1.89 5.27 -12.05
N THR A 15 -0.82 5.95 -11.63
CA THR A 15 0.23 6.47 -12.52
C THR A 15 1.52 5.64 -12.49
N THR A 16 1.54 4.52 -11.76
CA THR A 16 2.74 3.70 -11.57
C THR A 16 2.85 2.62 -12.66
N GLU A 17 4.03 2.52 -13.28
CA GLU A 17 4.33 1.50 -14.29
C GLU A 17 4.51 0.10 -13.69
N PRO A 18 4.10 -0.98 -14.39
CA PRO A 18 4.24 -2.35 -13.91
C PRO A 18 5.68 -2.78 -13.56
N CYS A 19 6.69 -2.19 -14.21
CA CYS A 19 8.10 -2.50 -13.95
C CYS A 19 8.65 -1.88 -12.65
N SER A 20 7.89 -0.99 -12.00
CA SER A 20 8.30 -0.34 -10.76
C SER A 20 7.10 -0.17 -9.81
N PRO A 21 6.52 -1.28 -9.31
CA PRO A 21 5.32 -1.21 -8.49
C PRO A 21 5.59 -0.52 -7.15
N LEU A 22 4.51 -0.03 -6.53
CA LEU A 22 4.53 0.55 -5.19
C LEU A 22 4.11 -0.49 -4.17
N ALA A 23 4.96 -0.78 -3.20
CA ALA A 23 4.61 -1.51 -2.01
C ALA A 23 3.87 -0.60 -1.03
N VAL A 24 2.77 -1.11 -0.48
CA VAL A 24 1.88 -0.39 0.44
C VAL A 24 1.83 -1.10 1.78
N PHE A 25 1.93 -0.33 2.86
CA PHE A 25 1.93 -0.82 4.23
C PHE A 25 0.89 -0.07 5.08
N ARG A 26 0.35 -0.76 6.08
CA ARG A 26 -0.55 -0.20 7.10
C ARG A 26 0.17 0.88 7.91
N THR A 27 -0.59 1.86 8.36
CA THR A 27 -0.15 2.80 9.40
C THR A 27 -1.02 2.67 10.64
N LYS A 28 -0.79 3.54 11.63
CA LYS A 28 -1.63 3.63 12.83
C LYS A 28 -2.97 4.35 12.60
N ARG A 29 -3.21 4.92 11.41
CA ARG A 29 -4.43 5.68 11.09
C ARG A 29 -5.20 4.98 9.99
N ASP A 30 -6.52 4.93 10.12
CA ASP A 30 -7.44 4.20 9.22
C ASP A 30 -7.57 4.82 7.83
N ASP A 31 -7.12 6.06 7.66
CA ASP A 31 -7.16 6.83 6.42
C ASP A 31 -5.80 6.96 5.73
N GLN A 32 -4.72 6.42 6.32
CA GLN A 32 -3.35 6.59 5.84
C GLN A 32 -2.61 5.27 5.63
N VAL A 33 -1.76 5.25 4.61
CA VAL A 33 -0.87 4.14 4.28
C VAL A 33 0.54 4.63 4.01
N ASP A 34 1.54 3.80 4.30
CA ASP A 34 2.93 4.05 3.92
C ASP A 34 3.19 3.45 2.54
N VAL A 35 3.67 4.28 1.62
CA VAL A 35 3.89 3.93 0.22
C VAL A 35 5.36 4.08 -0.14
N MET A 36 5.92 3.07 -0.81
CA MET A 36 7.32 3.05 -1.27
C MET A 36 7.48 2.23 -2.53
N PHE A 37 8.54 2.46 -3.29
CA PHE A 37 8.90 1.59 -4.40
C PHE A 37 9.19 0.18 -3.90
N ALA A 38 8.52 -0.80 -4.48
CA ALA A 38 8.70 -2.21 -4.15
C ALA A 38 10.15 -2.65 -4.41
N SER A 39 10.82 -2.08 -5.41
CA SER A 39 12.14 -2.50 -5.86
C SER A 39 13.31 -2.10 -4.94
N THR A 40 13.09 -1.30 -3.90
CA THR A 40 14.21 -0.92 -3.02
C THR A 40 14.61 -2.09 -2.12
N ILE A 41 15.92 -2.23 -1.85
CA ILE A 41 16.47 -3.33 -1.02
C ILE A 41 15.74 -3.42 0.33
N ARG A 42 15.53 -2.27 0.99
CA ARG A 42 14.84 -2.22 2.28
C ARG A 42 13.39 -2.68 2.19
N THR A 43 12.70 -2.36 1.11
CA THR A 43 11.30 -2.80 0.90
C THR A 43 11.22 -4.29 0.62
N GLN A 44 12.11 -4.82 -0.23
CA GLN A 44 12.19 -6.26 -0.50
C GLN A 44 12.44 -7.05 0.78
N GLN A 45 13.39 -6.63 1.62
CA GLN A 45 13.66 -7.27 2.90
C GLN A 45 12.42 -7.31 3.82
N ARG A 46 11.65 -6.22 3.90
CA ARG A 46 10.40 -6.19 4.69
C ARG A 46 9.37 -7.19 4.16
N ILE A 47 9.23 -7.28 2.84
CA ILE A 47 8.29 -8.21 2.20
C ILE A 47 8.74 -9.66 2.42
N GLU A 48 10.02 -9.96 2.21
CA GLU A 48 10.62 -11.28 2.40
C GLU A 48 10.52 -11.77 3.85
N TRP A 49 10.63 -10.86 4.82
CA TRP A 49 10.43 -11.17 6.24
C TRP A 49 8.97 -11.29 6.67
N GLY A 50 8.02 -11.09 5.75
CA GLY A 50 6.60 -11.18 6.04
C GLY A 50 6.10 -10.08 6.97
N ASP A 51 6.52 -8.83 6.74
CA ASP A 51 6.05 -7.67 7.51
C ASP A 51 4.51 -7.67 7.58
N ILE A 52 3.99 -7.79 8.81
CA ILE A 52 2.53 -7.87 9.09
C ILE A 52 1.75 -6.65 8.60
N ASN A 53 2.44 -5.53 8.38
CA ASN A 53 1.83 -4.31 7.89
C ASN A 53 1.73 -4.30 6.38
N TYR A 54 2.35 -5.22 5.66
CA TYR A 54 2.33 -5.25 4.20
C TYR A 54 0.91 -5.55 3.68
N LEU A 55 0.40 -4.65 2.85
CA LEU A 55 -0.93 -4.78 2.22
C LEU A 55 -0.86 -5.32 0.80
N GLY A 56 0.26 -5.14 0.11
CA GLY A 56 0.48 -5.57 -1.26
C GLY A 56 1.39 -4.64 -2.04
N SER A 57 1.75 -5.07 -3.26
CA SER A 57 2.48 -4.27 -4.23
C SER A 57 1.59 -4.02 -5.44
N PHE A 58 1.42 -2.75 -5.80
CA PHE A 58 0.44 -2.34 -6.79
C PHE A 58 1.04 -1.41 -7.84
N HIS A 59 0.45 -1.46 -9.03
CA HIS A 59 0.74 -0.60 -10.17
C HIS A 59 -0.58 -0.27 -10.89
N ARG A 60 -0.53 0.49 -11.99
CA ARG A 60 -1.73 0.97 -12.67
C ARG A 60 -2.73 -0.12 -13.05
N GLU A 61 -2.25 -1.31 -13.41
CA GLU A 61 -3.09 -2.42 -13.88
C GLU A 61 -3.74 -3.19 -12.73
N SER A 62 -3.14 -3.14 -11.53
CA SER A 62 -3.71 -3.68 -10.28
C SER A 62 -4.44 -2.61 -9.45
N LEU A 63 -4.81 -1.47 -10.03
CA LEU A 63 -5.50 -0.39 -9.33
C LEU A 63 -6.84 -0.84 -8.70
N SER A 64 -7.59 -1.72 -9.38
CA SER A 64 -8.85 -2.25 -8.84
C SER A 64 -8.62 -3.11 -7.59
N GLU A 65 -7.58 -3.93 -7.60
CA GLU A 65 -7.17 -4.74 -6.44
C GLU A 65 -6.71 -3.84 -5.29
N ALA A 66 -5.89 -2.82 -5.60
CA ALA A 66 -5.45 -1.84 -4.62
C ALA A 66 -6.63 -1.13 -3.94
N ARG A 67 -7.65 -0.73 -4.71
CA ARG A 67 -8.87 -0.10 -4.17
C ARG A 67 -9.60 -1.02 -3.20
N GLN A 68 -9.74 -2.30 -3.54
CA GLN A 68 -10.40 -3.25 -2.65
C GLN A 68 -9.58 -3.43 -1.38
N ARG A 69 -8.28 -3.69 -1.49
CA ARG A 69 -7.41 -3.92 -0.33
C ARG A 69 -7.33 -2.73 0.62
N LEU A 70 -7.27 -1.52 0.10
CA LEU A 70 -7.24 -0.31 0.92
C LEU A 70 -8.58 -0.01 1.59
N ARG A 71 -9.69 -0.38 0.95
CA ARG A 71 -11.02 -0.32 1.58
C ARG A 71 -11.12 -1.31 2.74
N ASP A 72 -10.77 -2.58 2.51
CA ASP A 72 -10.81 -3.61 3.56
C ASP A 72 -9.96 -3.20 4.78
N TYR A 73 -8.79 -2.60 4.53
CA TYR A 73 -7.95 -2.05 5.59
C TYR A 73 -8.66 -0.96 6.39
N SER A 74 -9.23 0.04 5.72
CA SER A 74 -9.91 1.17 6.38
C SER A 74 -11.12 0.68 7.19
N GLU A 75 -11.89 -0.27 6.66
CA GLU A 75 -13.03 -0.88 7.34
C GLU A 75 -12.59 -1.68 8.58
N SER A 76 -11.57 -2.54 8.45
CA SER A 76 -11.07 -3.34 9.60
C SER A 76 -10.54 -2.49 10.75
N MET A 77 -9.96 -1.32 10.49
CA MET A 77 -9.47 -0.41 11.54
C MET A 77 -10.61 0.30 12.29
N ARG A 78 -11.76 0.51 11.63
CA ARG A 78 -12.94 1.14 12.24
C ARG A 78 -13.74 0.19 13.12
N GLU A 79 -13.73 -1.10 12.81
CA GLU A 79 -14.38 -2.12 13.65
C GLU A 79 -13.62 -2.37 14.97
N VAL A 80 -12.35 -1.99 15.04
CA VAL A 80 -11.48 -2.18 16.21
C VAL A 80 -11.40 -0.92 17.09
N ALA A 81 -11.94 0.22 16.64
CA ALA A 81 -11.94 1.50 17.35
C ALA A 81 -13.17 1.67 18.25
#